data_AF-A0A401SD62-F1
#
_entry.id   AF-A0A401SD62-F1
#
_cell.length_a   1.000
_cell.length_b   1.000
_cell.length_c   1.000
_cell.angle_alpha   90.00
_cell.angle_beta   90.00
_cell.angle_gamma   90.00
#
_symmetry.space_group_name_H-M   'P 1'
#
loop_
_entity.id
_entity.type
_entity.pdbx_description
1 polymer ?
#
loop_
_entity_poly.entity_id
_entity_poly.type
_entity_poly.pdbx_seq_one_letter_code
_entity_poly.pdbx_strand_id
1 'polypeptide(L)'
;MFPNSPNVGRPPFSPALISQQQIINALNFRNASLSGTILTSVITPRPSVVWPLNSACPTYSPGLPNNVGRKRRSDERTSPYDVKRQRFQSPPSQPSGSSVPFVVDRRYSVPSPGISSLLPLTDHPQNTLQVARDKLSQQVLDLFCNCQQQSIDLEKKDLCRTQIQREIQRIFPQTKLYLVGSSLNGFGTRYSDADLCLVLKEEPINQRNEACHILSLVQQLFYRLSYIDRPQLIRAKVPIVKFRDKVSGVEFDLNVNNVVGIRNTFLLRSYAYIESRVRPLVLVVKKWARYHGINDASRGTLSSYSLVLMVLHYLQILPEPVIPSLQKEHPECFEPTMQLQFVHRRGSNITPYLSLNSSNLGDLLVGFLRYYATEFDWNNSIISIREAKVIPKTNDVEWKNKYICVEEPFDRTNTARAVHEKCKFDMIKKEFLQSWHKLKDKRDLFNILPAAATTEYPSESSKKNASKQRSNHPYN
;
A
#
# COMPACT_ATOMS: atom_id res chain seq x y z
N MET A 1 15.25 15.90 65.32
CA MET A 1 16.69 16.04 65.02
C MET A 1 16.86 16.01 63.51
N PHE A 2 17.28 17.15 62.94
CA PHE A 2 17.82 17.33 61.59
C PHE A 2 19.16 16.56 61.43
N PRO A 3 19.80 16.39 60.23
CA PRO A 3 19.87 17.44 59.21
C PRO A 3 20.12 17.07 57.71
N ASN A 4 20.09 18.15 56.91
CA ASN A 4 20.85 18.46 55.69
C ASN A 4 20.33 18.10 54.28
N SER A 5 19.82 19.15 53.61
CA SER A 5 20.07 19.43 52.18
C SER A 5 21.55 19.79 51.94
N PRO A 6 22.01 19.75 50.67
CA PRO A 6 22.25 21.03 50.00
C PRO A 6 21.81 21.09 48.53
N ASN A 7 21.36 22.29 48.14
CA ASN A 7 21.14 22.79 46.78
C ASN A 7 22.44 22.88 45.98
N VAL A 8 22.46 22.43 44.72
CA VAL A 8 23.26 23.06 43.64
C VAL A 8 22.56 22.88 42.26
N GLY A 9 22.09 23.99 41.70
CA GLY A 9 22.16 24.36 40.27
C GLY A 9 21.55 23.45 39.18
N ARG A 10 20.30 23.73 38.77
CA ARG A 10 19.82 23.44 37.40
C ARG A 10 19.95 24.69 36.53
N PRO A 11 20.55 24.62 35.32
CA PRO A 11 20.40 25.67 34.31
C PRO A 11 19.01 25.57 33.66
N PRO A 12 18.41 26.69 33.22
CA PRO A 12 17.15 26.66 32.48
C PRO A 12 17.44 26.37 31.00
N PHE A 13 17.31 25.10 30.58
CA PHE A 13 17.16 24.79 29.17
C PHE A 13 15.70 25.01 28.77
N SER A 14 15.45 26.15 28.13
CA SER A 14 14.19 26.42 27.44
C SER A 14 14.09 25.51 26.20
N PRO A 15 12.99 24.77 25.98
CA PRO A 15 12.75 24.14 24.69
C PRO A 15 12.53 25.26 23.68
N ALA A 16 13.34 25.30 22.62
CA ALA A 16 13.08 26.17 21.48
C ALA A 16 11.76 25.72 20.82
N LEU A 17 10.66 26.34 21.25
CA LEU A 17 9.43 26.42 20.48
C LEU A 17 9.79 26.97 19.11
N ILE A 18 9.62 26.14 18.09
CA ILE A 18 9.63 26.61 16.70
C ILE A 18 8.57 27.71 16.63
N SER A 19 9.01 28.95 16.48
CA SER A 19 8.09 30.07 16.36
C SER A 19 7.28 29.90 15.07
N GLN A 20 6.01 30.33 15.10
CA GLN A 20 5.14 30.38 13.92
C GLN A 20 5.81 31.03 12.70
N GLN A 21 6.89 31.81 12.87
CA GLN A 21 7.68 32.40 11.80
C GLN A 21 8.42 31.41 10.90
N GLN A 22 8.89 30.25 11.38
CA GLN A 22 9.53 29.27 10.49
C GLN A 22 8.50 28.56 9.57
N ILE A 23 7.24 28.46 10.01
CA ILE A 23 6.12 27.95 9.22
C ILE A 23 5.60 29.01 8.25
N ILE A 24 5.61 30.29 8.64
CA ILE A 24 5.28 31.43 7.76
C ILE A 24 6.34 31.60 6.65
N ASN A 25 7.61 31.31 6.90
CA ASN A 25 8.65 31.40 5.87
C ASN A 25 8.48 30.35 4.75
N ALA A 26 7.89 29.18 5.04
CA ALA A 26 7.49 28.23 4.00
C ALA A 26 6.29 28.73 3.14
N LEU A 27 5.49 29.67 3.68
CA LEU A 27 4.35 30.30 2.99
C LEU A 27 4.75 31.51 2.11
N ASN A 28 5.96 32.05 2.27
CA ASN A 28 6.43 33.22 1.51
C ASN A 28 6.95 32.91 0.09
N PHE A 29 6.92 31.65 -0.37
CA PHE A 29 7.20 31.29 -1.77
C PHE A 29 6.06 31.63 -2.75
N ARG A 30 5.13 32.51 -2.38
CA ARG A 30 4.09 33.02 -3.30
C ARG A 30 4.54 34.19 -4.17
N ASN A 31 5.72 34.79 -3.95
CA ASN A 31 6.19 35.96 -4.72
C ASN A 31 7.66 35.85 -5.19
N ALA A 32 8.02 34.76 -5.87
CA ALA A 32 9.27 34.70 -6.64
C ALA A 32 8.95 34.50 -8.12
N SER A 33 8.59 35.59 -8.80
CA SER A 33 8.60 35.65 -10.27
C SER A 33 10.05 35.65 -10.74
N LEU A 34 10.41 34.67 -11.56
CA LEU A 34 11.64 34.67 -12.34
C LEU A 34 11.61 35.87 -13.30
N SER A 35 12.51 36.82 -13.10
CA SER A 35 12.74 37.95 -14.00
C SER A 35 13.27 37.45 -15.35
N GLY A 36 12.56 37.77 -16.41
CA GLY A 36 13.01 37.71 -17.81
C GLY A 36 12.53 38.97 -18.50
N THR A 37 13.46 39.86 -18.81
CA THR A 37 13.29 41.20 -19.39
C THR A 37 12.76 41.14 -20.84
N ILE A 38 11.86 42.06 -21.23
CA ILE A 38 11.98 43.01 -22.38
C ILE A 38 10.59 43.49 -22.93
N LEU A 39 10.52 44.82 -23.12
CA LEU A 39 9.64 45.69 -23.96
C LEU A 39 8.26 46.19 -23.45
N THR A 40 8.32 47.40 -22.86
CA THR A 40 7.54 48.63 -23.15
C THR A 40 6.12 48.55 -23.72
N SER A 41 5.14 49.07 -22.96
CA SER A 41 4.34 50.23 -23.38
C SER A 41 3.56 50.80 -22.18
N VAL A 42 3.49 52.13 -22.16
CA VAL A 42 2.83 52.99 -21.16
C VAL A 42 1.33 53.09 -21.50
N ILE A 43 0.44 53.11 -20.49
CA ILE A 43 -0.77 53.96 -20.38
C ILE A 43 -1.36 53.86 -18.95
N THR A 44 -1.90 54.98 -18.50
CA THR A 44 -2.28 55.48 -17.16
C THR A 44 -3.55 54.88 -16.49
N PRO A 45 -3.83 55.15 -15.19
CA PRO A 45 -4.82 54.42 -14.37
C PRO A 45 -6.14 55.15 -14.02
N ARG A 46 -7.10 54.35 -13.52
CA ARG A 46 -8.27 54.59 -12.61
C ARG A 46 -9.61 55.11 -13.19
N PRO A 47 -10.79 54.96 -12.49
CA PRO A 47 -11.05 54.36 -11.17
C PRO A 47 -12.27 53.39 -11.05
N SER A 48 -12.42 52.88 -9.83
CA SER A 48 -13.45 52.03 -9.19
C SER A 48 -14.87 52.60 -9.13
N VAL A 49 -15.89 51.73 -9.13
CA VAL A 49 -17.24 52.01 -8.57
C VAL A 49 -17.81 50.77 -7.85
N VAL A 50 -18.53 51.06 -6.79
CA VAL A 50 -19.09 50.23 -5.70
C VAL A 50 -20.52 49.73 -6.02
N TRP A 51 -20.88 48.60 -5.39
CA TRP A 51 -22.16 47.87 -5.22
C TRP A 51 -23.49 48.67 -5.21
N PRO A 52 -24.67 48.00 -5.36
CA PRO A 52 -25.33 47.37 -4.20
C PRO A 52 -26.09 46.03 -4.45
N LEU A 53 -26.25 45.31 -3.34
CA LEU A 53 -27.22 44.23 -3.06
C LEU A 53 -28.66 44.64 -3.38
N ASN A 54 -29.51 43.71 -3.83
CA ASN A 54 -30.81 43.49 -3.19
C ASN A 54 -31.47 42.14 -3.51
N SER A 55 -32.17 41.68 -2.48
CA SER A 55 -32.93 40.44 -2.30
C SER A 55 -34.15 40.30 -3.20
N ALA A 56 -34.53 39.06 -3.54
CA ALA A 56 -35.88 38.51 -3.32
C ALA A 56 -36.03 37.11 -3.97
N CYS A 57 -36.42 36.13 -3.15
CA CYS A 57 -37.23 34.98 -3.56
C CYS A 57 -38.70 35.45 -3.71
N PRO A 58 -39.62 34.78 -4.45
CA PRO A 58 -40.17 33.51 -3.94
C PRO A 58 -40.80 32.50 -4.94
N THR A 59 -40.89 31.25 -4.48
CA THR A 59 -42.06 30.31 -4.49
C THR A 59 -42.58 29.56 -5.73
N TYR A 60 -42.57 28.21 -5.57
CA TYR A 60 -43.60 27.17 -5.86
C TYR A 60 -43.91 26.67 -7.30
N SER A 61 -43.48 25.41 -7.56
CA SER A 61 -44.20 24.14 -7.91
C SER A 61 -45.55 24.14 -8.67
N PRO A 62 -46.11 23.00 -9.19
CA PRO A 62 -45.65 21.60 -9.34
C PRO A 62 -45.99 20.94 -10.73
N GLY A 63 -45.66 19.65 -10.95
CA GLY A 63 -46.41 18.80 -11.90
C GLY A 63 -45.67 17.66 -12.62
N LEU A 64 -45.69 16.45 -12.02
CA LEU A 64 -45.54 15.11 -12.64
C LEU A 64 -46.79 14.76 -13.50
N PRO A 65 -47.00 13.55 -14.10
CA PRO A 65 -46.10 12.43 -14.47
C PRO A 65 -46.41 11.79 -15.87
N ASN A 66 -45.71 10.68 -16.14
CA ASN A 66 -46.23 9.39 -16.68
C ASN A 66 -45.88 8.93 -18.12
N ASN A 67 -45.32 7.72 -18.11
CA ASN A 67 -45.73 6.51 -18.84
C ASN A 67 -44.84 5.94 -19.96
N VAL A 68 -44.29 4.76 -19.61
CA VAL A 68 -44.49 3.44 -20.27
C VAL A 68 -43.99 3.24 -21.70
N GLY A 69 -43.18 2.18 -21.90
CA GLY A 69 -43.30 1.39 -23.13
C GLY A 69 -42.07 0.63 -23.66
N ARG A 70 -41.83 -0.56 -23.10
CA ARG A 70 -41.56 -1.85 -23.78
C ARG A 70 -40.72 -1.95 -25.08
N LYS A 71 -39.79 -2.94 -24.99
CA LYS A 71 -39.55 -4.12 -25.86
C LYS A 71 -38.55 -4.08 -27.05
N ARG A 72 -37.52 -4.94 -26.86
CA ARG A 72 -37.10 -6.13 -27.67
C ARG A 72 -36.64 -6.01 -29.14
N ARG A 73 -35.38 -6.46 -29.30
CA ARG A 73 -34.81 -7.52 -30.18
C ARG A 73 -34.51 -7.27 -31.68
N SER A 74 -33.32 -7.83 -32.00
CA SER A 74 -32.87 -8.64 -33.15
C SER A 74 -32.37 -7.99 -34.44
N ASP A 75 -31.10 -8.29 -34.70
CA ASP A 75 -30.47 -8.84 -35.91
C ASP A 75 -30.75 -8.20 -37.27
N GLU A 76 -29.69 -7.78 -37.97
CA GLU A 76 -29.13 -8.54 -39.10
C GLU A 76 -27.97 -7.79 -39.82
N ARG A 77 -26.99 -8.60 -40.28
CA ARG A 77 -26.29 -8.54 -41.58
C ARG A 77 -24.95 -7.80 -41.80
N THR A 78 -24.03 -8.63 -42.30
CA THR A 78 -23.09 -8.48 -43.45
C THR A 78 -21.68 -7.89 -43.29
N SER A 79 -20.72 -8.76 -43.64
CA SER A 79 -19.29 -8.61 -43.97
C SER A 79 -19.10 -8.21 -45.46
N PRO A 80 -17.89 -8.20 -46.11
CA PRO A 80 -16.49 -7.88 -45.73
C PRO A 80 -15.84 -6.83 -46.68
N TYR A 81 -14.62 -6.35 -46.37
CA TYR A 81 -13.62 -6.01 -47.39
C TYR A 81 -12.19 -6.32 -46.91
N ASP A 82 -11.51 -7.16 -47.71
CA ASP A 82 -10.08 -7.47 -47.76
C ASP A 82 -9.34 -6.40 -48.58
N VAL A 83 -8.11 -6.00 -48.17
CA VAL A 83 -7.00 -5.71 -49.11
C VAL A 83 -5.65 -6.09 -48.48
N LYS A 84 -4.98 -7.06 -49.12
CA LYS A 84 -3.59 -7.52 -48.93
C LYS A 84 -2.57 -6.50 -49.47
N ARG A 85 -1.37 -6.46 -48.88
CA ARG A 85 -0.08 -6.41 -49.62
C ARG A 85 1.05 -7.14 -48.85
N GLN A 86 1.80 -7.92 -49.63
CA GLN A 86 2.95 -8.80 -49.31
C GLN A 86 4.20 -7.99 -48.90
N ARG A 87 5.05 -8.37 -47.94
CA ARG A 87 6.07 -9.46 -47.82
C ARG A 87 7.25 -9.39 -48.82
N PHE A 88 8.45 -9.16 -48.31
CA PHE A 88 9.74 -9.64 -48.85
C PHE A 88 10.57 -10.27 -47.70
N GLN A 89 11.16 -11.44 -47.96
CA GLN A 89 12.12 -12.20 -47.14
C GLN A 89 13.54 -11.98 -47.73
N SER A 90 14.59 -11.60 -46.97
CA SER A 90 15.68 -12.43 -46.34
C SER A 90 16.73 -13.01 -47.34
N PRO A 91 17.98 -13.46 -46.99
CA PRO A 91 18.78 -13.51 -45.73
C PRO A 91 20.31 -13.15 -45.95
N PRO A 92 21.36 -13.85 -45.41
CA PRO A 92 22.13 -13.56 -44.17
C PRO A 92 23.68 -13.44 -44.33
N SER A 93 24.43 -13.00 -43.30
CA SER A 93 25.88 -13.34 -43.14
C SER A 93 26.47 -13.03 -41.75
N GLN A 94 27.25 -13.97 -41.21
CA GLN A 94 28.25 -13.89 -40.12
C GLN A 94 29.55 -14.54 -40.66
N PRO A 95 30.70 -14.64 -39.93
CA PRO A 95 31.34 -13.80 -38.88
C PRO A 95 32.87 -13.57 -39.13
N SER A 96 33.54 -12.78 -38.26
CA SER A 96 35.00 -12.77 -37.89
C SER A 96 35.39 -11.34 -37.47
N GLY A 97 36.29 -11.02 -36.53
CA GLY A 97 37.22 -11.76 -35.69
C GLY A 97 37.76 -10.85 -34.55
N SER A 98 38.71 -11.41 -33.80
CA SER A 98 39.46 -10.93 -32.62
C SER A 98 40.00 -9.49 -32.60
N SER A 99 40.07 -8.86 -31.41
CA SER A 99 41.35 -8.48 -30.72
C SER A 99 41.20 -7.49 -29.53
N VAL A 100 41.64 -7.94 -28.34
CA VAL A 100 42.50 -7.29 -27.30
C VAL A 100 42.07 -5.96 -26.60
N PRO A 101 42.26 -5.80 -25.27
CA PRO A 101 41.62 -4.76 -24.45
C PRO A 101 42.46 -3.49 -24.26
N PHE A 102 41.78 -2.35 -24.16
CA PHE A 102 42.38 -1.07 -23.77
C PHE A 102 42.33 -0.90 -22.23
N VAL A 103 43.52 -0.77 -21.64
CA VAL A 103 43.74 -0.28 -20.27
C VAL A 103 43.66 1.24 -20.31
N VAL A 104 42.86 1.85 -19.44
CA VAL A 104 42.93 3.29 -19.15
C VAL A 104 42.94 3.52 -17.64
N ASP A 105 43.89 4.36 -17.25
CA ASP A 105 44.39 4.70 -15.93
C ASP A 105 43.37 4.99 -14.84
N ARG A 106 43.66 4.42 -13.67
CA ARG A 106 42.99 4.65 -12.40
C ARG A 106 43.55 5.93 -11.75
N ARG A 107 42.98 7.10 -12.05
CA ARG A 107 43.15 8.28 -11.19
C ARG A 107 42.17 8.19 -10.02
N TYR A 108 42.72 7.93 -8.84
CA TYR A 108 42.01 7.97 -7.57
C TYR A 108 41.56 9.42 -7.29
N SER A 109 40.25 9.64 -7.27
CA SER A 109 39.63 10.77 -6.57
C SER A 109 38.84 10.21 -5.40
N VAL A 110 39.25 10.62 -4.21
CA VAL A 110 38.61 10.29 -2.93
C VAL A 110 37.24 10.98 -2.88
N PRO A 111 36.12 10.28 -2.66
CA PRO A 111 34.87 10.92 -2.29
C PRO A 111 34.79 11.06 -0.77
N SER A 112 34.47 12.27 -0.31
CA SER A 112 34.07 12.59 1.07
C SER A 112 32.85 11.76 1.52
N PRO A 113 32.65 11.53 2.83
CA PRO A 113 31.62 10.63 3.34
C PRO A 113 30.24 11.30 3.32
N GLY A 114 29.57 11.26 2.17
CA GLY A 114 28.13 11.48 2.07
C GLY A 114 27.42 10.16 2.36
N ILE A 115 26.57 10.15 3.39
CA ILE A 115 25.74 9.00 3.79
C ILE A 115 24.85 8.63 2.61
N SER A 116 25.30 7.63 1.86
CA SER A 116 24.57 7.05 0.74
C SER A 116 23.27 6.44 1.26
N SER A 117 22.20 6.85 0.60
CA SER A 117 20.90 6.17 0.49
C SER A 117 20.98 4.68 0.81
N LEU A 118 20.01 4.23 1.63
CA LEU A 118 19.65 2.85 1.90
C LEU A 118 20.32 1.86 0.93
N LEU A 119 21.28 1.09 1.46
CA LEU A 119 21.94 -0.03 0.79
C LEU A 119 20.92 -0.83 -0.03
N PRO A 120 21.31 -1.37 -1.21
CA PRO A 120 20.43 -2.27 -1.94
C PRO A 120 19.95 -3.36 -0.98
N LEU A 121 18.64 -3.49 -0.86
CA LEU A 121 17.99 -4.58 -0.14
C LEU A 121 18.61 -5.86 -0.68
N THR A 122 19.52 -6.45 0.10
CA THR A 122 20.22 -7.68 -0.24
C THR A 122 19.19 -8.73 -0.66
N ASP A 123 19.43 -9.37 -1.81
CA ASP A 123 18.68 -10.55 -2.25
C ASP A 123 18.64 -11.54 -1.09
N HIS A 124 17.45 -11.71 -0.49
CA HIS A 124 17.25 -12.89 0.35
C HIS A 124 17.42 -14.09 -0.58
N PRO A 125 18.11 -15.16 -0.13
CA PRO A 125 18.23 -16.37 -0.92
C PRO A 125 16.82 -16.74 -1.38
N GLN A 126 16.66 -16.89 -2.70
CA GLN A 126 15.40 -17.36 -3.26
C GLN A 126 15.14 -18.73 -2.63
N ASN A 127 14.30 -18.78 -1.59
CA ASN A 127 13.85 -20.04 -1.03
C ASN A 127 13.32 -20.85 -2.22
N THR A 128 14.00 -21.94 -2.54
CA THR A 128 13.66 -22.77 -3.70
C THR A 128 12.21 -23.19 -3.52
N LEU A 129 11.34 -22.71 -4.41
CA LEU A 129 9.92 -23.02 -4.35
C LEU A 129 9.78 -24.55 -4.35
N GLN A 130 9.00 -25.09 -3.42
CA GLN A 130 8.78 -26.53 -3.37
C GLN A 130 8.15 -27.02 -4.67
N VAL A 131 8.59 -28.19 -5.15
CA VAL A 131 7.98 -28.87 -6.28
C VAL A 131 6.52 -29.18 -5.94
N ALA A 132 5.60 -28.69 -6.76
CA ALA A 132 4.17 -28.96 -6.59
C ALA A 132 3.89 -30.45 -6.79
N ARG A 133 3.17 -31.06 -5.84
CA ARG A 133 2.83 -32.49 -5.86
C ARG A 133 1.40 -32.76 -6.34
N ASP A 134 0.61 -31.71 -6.54
CA ASP A 134 -0.78 -31.80 -6.98
C ASP A 134 -1.16 -30.59 -7.85
N LYS A 135 -2.28 -30.73 -8.56
CA LYS A 135 -2.81 -29.72 -9.48
C LYS A 135 -3.07 -28.37 -8.81
N LEU A 136 -3.67 -28.36 -7.62
CA LEU A 136 -4.03 -27.13 -6.92
C LEU A 136 -2.77 -26.37 -6.49
N SER A 137 -1.79 -27.08 -5.92
CA SER A 137 -0.49 -26.55 -5.55
C SER A 137 0.23 -25.96 -6.76
N GLN A 138 0.20 -26.64 -7.92
CA GLN A 138 0.79 -26.13 -9.15
C GLN A 138 0.10 -24.83 -9.60
N GLN A 139 -1.24 -24.79 -9.62
CA GLN A 139 -1.98 -23.58 -9.99
C GLN A 139 -1.70 -22.39 -9.06
N VAL A 140 -1.51 -22.64 -7.75
CA VAL A 140 -1.12 -21.61 -6.78
C VAL A 140 0.28 -21.09 -7.08
N LEU A 141 1.23 -21.98 -7.39
CA LEU A 141 2.59 -21.59 -7.75
C LEU A 141 2.64 -20.82 -9.08
N ASP A 142 1.91 -21.27 -10.09
CA ASP A 142 1.83 -20.59 -11.39
C ASP A 142 1.26 -19.18 -11.22
N LEU A 143 0.19 -19.04 -10.43
CA LEU A 143 -0.38 -17.73 -10.09
C LEU A 143 0.66 -16.85 -9.40
N PHE A 144 1.38 -17.40 -8.42
CA PHE A 144 2.41 -16.69 -7.67
C PHE A 144 3.54 -16.22 -8.58
N CYS A 145 4.12 -17.08 -9.40
CA CYS A 145 5.19 -16.75 -10.34
C CYS A 145 4.77 -15.64 -11.33
N ASN A 146 3.53 -15.70 -11.81
CA ASN A 146 2.99 -14.72 -12.77
C ASN A 146 2.65 -13.35 -12.14
N CYS A 147 2.31 -13.33 -10.86
CA CYS A 147 1.78 -12.13 -10.19
C CYS A 147 2.76 -11.46 -9.22
N GLN A 148 3.79 -12.17 -8.72
CA GLN A 148 4.71 -11.61 -7.74
C GLN A 148 5.40 -10.36 -8.29
N GLN A 149 5.60 -9.38 -7.41
CA GLN A 149 6.33 -8.15 -7.74
C GLN A 149 7.73 -8.50 -8.24
N GLN A 150 8.13 -7.90 -9.36
CA GLN A 150 9.46 -8.06 -9.95
C GLN A 150 10.40 -6.93 -9.50
N SER A 151 11.72 -7.12 -9.67
CA SER A 151 12.71 -6.10 -9.34
C SER A 151 12.46 -4.77 -10.05
N ILE A 152 12.09 -4.82 -11.34
CA ILE A 152 11.75 -3.64 -12.14
C ILE A 152 10.53 -2.87 -11.60
N ASP A 153 9.56 -3.57 -11.00
CA ASP A 153 8.39 -2.92 -10.40
C ASP A 153 8.80 -2.15 -9.13
N LEU A 154 9.70 -2.75 -8.34
CA LEU A 154 10.23 -2.13 -7.12
C LEU A 154 11.16 -0.95 -7.44
N GLU A 155 12.03 -1.08 -8.44
CA GLU A 155 12.93 -0.01 -8.89
C GLU A 155 12.16 1.24 -9.31
N LYS A 156 11.09 1.08 -10.09
CA LYS A 156 10.19 2.19 -10.47
C LYS A 156 9.61 2.90 -9.24
N LYS A 157 9.17 2.12 -8.23
CA LYS A 157 8.63 2.66 -6.99
C LYS A 157 9.68 3.42 -6.18
N ASP A 158 10.90 2.89 -6.08
CA ASP A 158 11.99 3.52 -5.33
C ASP A 158 12.54 4.78 -6.01
N LEU A 159 12.59 4.81 -7.34
CA LEU A 159 12.92 6.01 -8.11
C LEU A 159 11.92 7.14 -7.81
N CYS A 160 10.62 6.85 -7.85
CA CYS A 160 9.58 7.82 -7.51
C CYS A 160 9.70 8.27 -6.04
N ARG A 161 9.89 7.34 -5.09
CA ARG A 161 10.13 7.68 -3.68
C ARG A 161 11.32 8.63 -3.53
N THR A 162 12.44 8.32 -4.16
CA THR A 162 13.65 9.15 -4.08
C THR A 162 13.40 10.55 -4.61
N GLN A 163 12.70 10.67 -5.74
CA GLN A 163 12.36 11.97 -6.30
C GLN A 163 11.42 12.76 -5.37
N ILE A 164 10.35 12.14 -4.88
CA ILE A 164 9.40 12.79 -3.96
C ILE A 164 10.10 13.23 -2.67
N GLN A 165 11.02 12.43 -2.13
CA GLN A 165 11.80 12.81 -0.95
C GLN A 165 12.56 14.12 -1.19
N ARG A 166 13.24 14.26 -2.34
CA ARG A 166 13.96 15.50 -2.68
C ARG A 166 13.02 16.70 -2.78
N GLU A 167 11.84 16.52 -3.38
CA GLU A 167 10.85 17.58 -3.50
C GLU A 167 10.30 18.02 -2.13
N ILE A 168 9.95 17.06 -1.27
CA ILE A 168 9.44 17.34 0.09
C ILE A 168 10.52 17.99 0.96
N GLN A 169 11.78 17.59 0.81
CA GLN A 169 12.91 18.17 1.56
C GLN A 169 13.15 19.66 1.26
N ARG A 170 12.60 20.20 0.16
CA ARG A 170 12.61 21.66 -0.08
C ARG A 170 11.73 22.43 0.90
N ILE A 171 10.68 21.80 1.43
CA ILE A 171 9.79 22.39 2.44
C ILE A 171 10.19 21.91 3.85
N PHE A 172 10.60 20.65 3.98
CA PHE A 172 10.93 20.01 5.25
C PHE A 172 12.32 19.34 5.20
N PRO A 173 13.43 20.11 5.40
CA PRO A 173 14.80 19.64 5.13
C PRO A 173 15.23 18.38 5.88
N GLN A 174 14.71 18.15 7.09
CA GLN A 174 15.10 17.04 7.96
C GLN A 174 14.19 15.80 7.84
N THR A 175 13.46 15.66 6.73
CA THR A 175 12.55 14.52 6.51
C THR A 175 13.22 13.30 5.92
N LYS A 176 12.67 12.13 6.24
CA LYS A 176 12.95 10.85 5.60
C LYS A 176 11.65 10.26 5.02
N LEU A 177 11.72 9.71 3.82
CA LEU A 177 10.57 9.08 3.16
C LEU A 177 10.85 7.60 2.96
N TYR A 178 10.04 6.76 3.59
CA TYR A 178 10.17 5.31 3.56
C TYR A 178 9.12 4.70 2.64
N LEU A 179 9.55 3.77 1.79
CA LEU A 179 8.63 2.84 1.13
C LEU A 179 8.19 1.81 2.18
N VAL A 180 6.90 1.53 2.26
CA VAL A 180 6.33 0.60 3.24
C VAL A 180 5.29 -0.31 2.57
N GLY A 181 4.66 -1.17 3.37
CA GLY A 181 3.54 -1.98 2.93
C GLY A 181 3.95 -3.03 1.89
N SER A 182 3.06 -3.28 0.92
CA SER A 182 3.21 -4.42 0.01
C SER A 182 4.44 -4.36 -0.89
N SER A 183 4.99 -3.17 -1.10
CA SER A 183 6.20 -2.97 -1.91
C SER A 183 7.45 -3.58 -1.27
N LEU A 184 7.55 -3.59 0.06
CA LEU A 184 8.74 -4.07 0.78
C LEU A 184 8.48 -5.27 1.71
N ASN A 185 7.24 -5.54 2.10
CA ASN A 185 6.92 -6.60 3.07
C ASN A 185 6.97 -8.04 2.50
N GLY A 186 7.32 -8.21 1.23
CA GLY A 186 7.43 -9.53 0.57
C GLY A 186 6.13 -10.09 -0.01
N PHE A 187 4.99 -9.42 0.20
CA PHE A 187 3.65 -9.83 -0.25
C PHE A 187 3.07 -8.92 -1.36
N GLY A 188 3.97 -8.24 -2.08
CA GLY A 188 3.65 -7.37 -3.22
C GLY A 188 3.34 -8.15 -4.49
N THR A 189 2.49 -7.56 -5.32
CA THR A 189 2.20 -8.03 -6.69
C THR A 189 2.65 -6.98 -7.70
N ARG A 190 2.74 -7.34 -8.99
CA ARG A 190 3.14 -6.40 -10.05
C ARG A 190 2.31 -5.11 -10.13
N TYR A 191 1.05 -5.18 -9.68
CA TYR A 191 0.11 -4.06 -9.70
C TYR A 191 -0.26 -3.56 -8.30
N SER A 192 0.55 -3.91 -7.30
CA SER A 192 0.41 -3.35 -5.96
C SER A 192 0.69 -1.85 -5.99
N ASP A 193 -0.21 -1.07 -5.38
CA ASP A 193 0.05 0.33 -5.00
C ASP A 193 1.33 0.43 -4.15
N ALA A 194 1.88 1.64 -4.06
CA ALA A 194 3.07 1.94 -3.29
C ALA A 194 2.74 2.81 -2.07
N ASP A 195 2.90 2.24 -0.88
CA ASP A 195 2.69 2.96 0.38
C ASP A 195 3.95 3.74 0.78
N LEU A 196 3.80 5.00 1.14
CA LEU A 196 4.88 5.88 1.60
C LEU A 196 4.62 6.37 3.03
N CYS A 197 5.66 6.38 3.85
CA CYS A 197 5.63 6.97 5.20
C CYS A 197 6.65 8.11 5.26
N LEU A 198 6.17 9.34 5.36
CA LEU A 198 6.99 10.53 5.58
C LEU A 198 7.25 10.70 7.07
N VAL A 199 8.52 10.73 7.48
CA VAL A 199 8.95 10.93 8.87
C VAL A 199 9.63 12.29 8.98
N LEU A 200 9.05 13.22 9.75
CA LEU A 200 9.61 14.56 9.99
C LEU A 200 10.54 14.57 11.20
N LYS A 201 10.06 13.98 12.29
CA LYS A 201 10.77 13.75 13.56
C LYS A 201 10.34 12.38 14.07
N GLU A 202 11.20 11.72 14.84
CA GLU A 202 10.87 10.41 15.46
C GLU A 202 9.94 10.55 16.70
N GLU A 203 9.37 11.74 16.90
CA GLU A 203 8.37 12.00 17.94
C GLU A 203 6.93 11.73 17.42
N PRO A 204 6.03 11.27 18.30
CA PRO A 204 4.63 11.09 17.93
C PRO A 204 3.99 12.44 17.59
N ILE A 205 3.34 12.50 16.43
CA ILE A 205 2.56 13.67 16.01
C ILE A 205 1.07 13.41 16.17
N ASN A 206 0.28 14.47 16.31
CA ASN A 206 -1.16 14.35 16.29
C ASN A 206 -1.65 13.99 14.87
N GLN A 207 -2.05 12.73 14.68
CA GLN A 207 -2.50 12.20 13.39
C GLN A 207 -3.75 12.91 12.81
N ARG A 208 -4.57 13.55 13.65
CA ARG A 208 -5.81 14.19 13.19
C ARG A 208 -5.56 15.61 12.67
N ASN A 209 -4.73 16.37 13.35
CA ASN A 209 -4.55 17.81 13.07
C ASN A 209 -3.22 18.08 12.36
N GLU A 210 -2.12 17.69 12.99
CA GLU A 210 -0.77 18.00 12.50
C GLU A 210 -0.44 17.22 11.23
N ALA A 211 -0.70 15.91 11.22
CA ALA A 211 -0.48 15.08 10.02
C ALA A 211 -1.35 15.55 8.84
N CYS A 212 -2.63 15.88 9.08
CA CYS A 212 -3.51 16.43 8.04
C CYS A 212 -3.00 17.78 7.49
N HIS A 213 -2.46 18.65 8.36
CA HIS A 213 -1.88 19.92 7.93
C HIS A 213 -0.64 19.71 7.06
N ILE A 214 0.30 18.86 7.51
CA ILE A 214 1.51 18.50 6.74
C ILE A 214 1.13 17.89 5.39
N LEU A 215 0.19 16.93 5.38
CA LEU A 215 -0.32 16.32 4.16
C LEU A 215 -0.97 17.33 3.21
N SER A 216 -1.65 18.35 3.76
CA SER A 216 -2.22 19.43 2.94
C SER A 216 -1.12 20.25 2.27
N LEU A 217 -0.01 20.54 2.96
CA LEU A 217 1.16 21.21 2.37
C LEU A 217 1.84 20.34 1.29
N VAL A 218 2.00 19.04 1.56
CA VAL A 218 2.52 18.07 0.57
C VAL A 218 1.61 17.98 -0.65
N GLN A 219 0.28 17.99 -0.47
CA GLN A 219 -0.66 18.01 -1.58
C GLN A 219 -0.51 19.28 -2.44
N GLN A 220 -0.33 20.45 -1.82
CA GLN A 220 -0.08 21.71 -2.54
C GLN A 220 1.23 21.68 -3.33
N LEU A 221 2.28 21.05 -2.80
CA LEU A 221 3.50 20.78 -3.55
C LEU A 221 3.21 19.88 -4.76
N PHE A 222 2.46 18.79 -4.58
CA PHE A 222 2.17 17.82 -5.64
C PHE A 222 1.39 18.41 -6.80
N TYR A 223 0.50 19.39 -6.57
CA TYR A 223 -0.17 20.11 -7.66
C TYR A 223 0.79 20.87 -8.58
N ARG A 224 2.02 21.19 -8.14
CA ARG A 224 3.03 21.88 -8.93
C ARG A 224 3.97 20.92 -9.68
N LEU A 225 3.89 19.61 -9.40
CA LEU A 225 4.78 18.61 -9.97
C LEU A 225 4.12 17.97 -11.20
N SER A 226 4.65 18.23 -12.39
CA SER A 226 4.06 17.82 -13.67
C SER A 226 3.94 16.29 -13.84
N TYR A 227 4.83 15.53 -13.21
CA TYR A 227 4.86 14.07 -13.24
C TYR A 227 3.91 13.41 -12.24
N ILE A 228 3.27 14.17 -11.34
CA ILE A 228 2.26 13.68 -10.42
C ILE A 228 0.87 13.93 -11.02
N ASP A 229 -0.01 12.95 -10.92
CA ASP A 229 -1.43 13.04 -11.31
C ASP A 229 -2.35 12.89 -10.10
N ARG A 230 -3.45 13.65 -10.12
CA ARG A 230 -4.59 13.55 -9.19
C ARG A 230 -4.24 13.45 -7.69
N PRO A 231 -3.42 14.35 -7.12
CA PRO A 231 -3.13 14.31 -5.69
C PRO A 231 -4.39 14.62 -4.86
N GLN A 232 -4.86 13.63 -4.09
CA GLN A 232 -6.08 13.69 -3.30
C GLN A 232 -5.79 13.42 -1.83
N LEU A 233 -6.12 14.38 -0.97
CA LEU A 233 -6.13 14.18 0.49
C LEU A 233 -7.38 13.38 0.90
N ILE A 234 -7.16 12.21 1.49
CA ILE A 234 -8.20 11.34 2.04
C ILE A 234 -8.13 11.42 3.57
N ARG A 235 -9.22 11.88 4.18
CA ARG A 235 -9.34 11.96 5.64
C ARG A 235 -9.90 10.65 6.19
N ALA A 236 -9.05 9.93 6.92
CA ALA A 236 -9.38 8.70 7.64
C ALA A 236 -8.69 8.71 9.02
N LYS A 237 -8.75 7.59 9.77
CA LYS A 237 -8.02 7.48 11.05
C LYS A 237 -6.52 7.75 10.88
N VAL A 238 -5.95 7.25 9.80
CA VAL A 238 -4.62 7.64 9.30
C VAL A 238 -4.86 8.40 7.99
N PRO A 239 -4.72 9.73 7.97
CA PRO A 239 -4.92 10.50 6.74
C PRO A 239 -3.82 10.19 5.74
N ILE A 240 -4.16 10.21 4.45
CA ILE A 240 -3.22 9.94 3.36
C ILE A 240 -3.41 10.93 2.21
N VAL A 241 -2.33 11.22 1.48
CA VAL A 241 -2.41 11.81 0.14
C VAL A 241 -2.22 10.68 -0.86
N LYS A 242 -3.28 10.38 -1.62
CA LYS A 242 -3.25 9.45 -2.75
C LYS A 242 -2.88 10.20 -4.02
N PHE A 243 -1.99 9.67 -4.83
CA PHE A 243 -1.59 10.27 -6.10
C PHE A 243 -1.04 9.20 -7.05
N ARG A 244 -0.95 9.51 -8.34
CA ARG A 244 -0.36 8.62 -9.33
C ARG A 244 0.91 9.21 -9.91
N ASP A 245 1.98 8.42 -9.95
CA ASP A 245 3.18 8.79 -10.70
C ASP A 245 2.94 8.51 -12.19
N LYS A 246 3.04 9.54 -13.04
CA LYS A 246 2.85 9.40 -14.49
C LYS A 246 3.99 8.64 -15.16
N VAL A 247 5.18 8.61 -14.56
CA VAL A 247 6.36 7.93 -15.12
C VAL A 247 6.22 6.42 -15.00
N SER A 248 6.01 5.92 -13.78
CA SER A 248 5.81 4.49 -13.53
C SER A 248 4.39 4.00 -13.81
N GLY A 249 3.40 4.91 -13.77
CA GLY A 249 1.98 4.59 -13.84
C GLY A 249 1.39 4.05 -12.53
N VAL A 250 2.19 3.99 -11.46
CA VAL A 250 1.84 3.41 -10.15
C VAL A 250 1.08 4.41 -9.27
N GLU A 251 0.09 3.90 -8.54
CA GLU A 251 -0.63 4.66 -7.50
C GLU A 251 0.14 4.61 -6.18
N PHE A 252 0.20 5.75 -5.50
CA PHE A 252 0.91 5.93 -4.24
C PHE A 252 -0.01 6.48 -3.16
N ASP A 253 0.13 5.93 -1.95
CA ASP A 253 -0.58 6.39 -0.76
C ASP A 253 0.46 6.89 0.26
N LEU A 254 0.53 8.20 0.48
CA LEU A 254 1.49 8.83 1.40
C LEU A 254 0.82 9.21 2.72
N ASN A 255 1.35 8.68 3.83
CA ASN A 255 1.00 9.08 5.20
C ASN A 255 2.18 9.80 5.89
N VAL A 256 1.91 10.40 7.05
CA VAL A 256 2.93 11.11 7.85
C VAL A 256 3.06 10.48 9.24
N ASN A 257 4.30 10.18 9.64
CA ASN A 257 4.69 9.64 10.94
C ASN A 257 3.89 8.41 11.41
N ASN A 258 3.34 7.61 10.48
CA ASN A 258 2.77 6.30 10.82
C ASN A 258 3.89 5.26 10.93
N VAL A 259 4.74 5.42 11.95
CA VAL A 259 5.97 4.62 12.14
C VAL A 259 5.70 3.14 12.35
N VAL A 260 4.52 2.79 12.89
CA VAL A 260 4.06 1.40 13.03
C VAL A 260 4.01 0.69 11.67
N GLY A 261 3.64 1.41 10.60
CA GLY A 261 3.66 0.88 9.23
C GLY A 261 5.06 0.47 8.76
N ILE A 262 6.11 1.20 9.18
CA ILE A 262 7.50 0.85 8.88
C ILE A 262 7.88 -0.44 9.61
N ARG A 263 7.60 -0.52 10.92
CA ARG A 263 7.90 -1.72 11.74
C ARG A 263 7.20 -2.97 11.19
N ASN A 264 5.92 -2.86 10.88
CA ASN A 264 5.13 -3.91 10.27
C ASN A 264 5.69 -4.39 8.94
N THR A 265 6.13 -3.47 8.10
CA THR A 265 6.69 -3.82 6.80
C THR A 265 7.83 -4.82 6.93
N PHE A 266 8.73 -4.61 7.89
CA PHE A 266 9.89 -5.47 8.08
C PHE A 266 9.59 -6.72 8.91
N LEU A 267 8.66 -6.67 9.88
CA LEU A 267 8.16 -7.89 10.53
C LEU A 267 7.52 -8.85 9.52
N LEU A 268 6.62 -8.33 8.68
CA LEU A 268 5.97 -9.12 7.64
C LEU A 268 6.97 -9.60 6.58
N ARG A 269 8.00 -8.80 6.27
CA ARG A 269 9.09 -9.22 5.40
C ARG A 269 9.81 -10.44 5.95
N SER A 270 10.17 -10.44 7.24
CA SER A 270 10.78 -11.61 7.86
C SER A 270 9.87 -12.85 7.77
N TYR A 271 8.57 -12.71 8.07
CA TYR A 271 7.61 -13.80 7.86
C TYR A 271 7.50 -14.27 6.41
N ALA A 272 7.59 -13.35 5.44
CA ALA A 272 7.50 -13.68 4.02
C ALA A 272 8.65 -14.60 3.55
N TYR A 273 9.84 -14.44 4.13
CA TYR A 273 11.03 -15.18 3.69
C TYR A 273 11.46 -16.28 4.67
N ILE A 274 10.79 -16.43 5.81
CA ILE A 274 11.14 -17.47 6.79
C ILE A 274 10.83 -18.88 6.28
N GLU A 275 9.79 -19.04 5.47
CA GLU A 275 9.35 -20.33 4.93
C GLU A 275 8.75 -20.14 3.52
N SER A 276 9.03 -21.10 2.63
CA SER A 276 8.76 -21.02 1.18
C SER A 276 7.28 -20.95 0.77
N ARG A 277 6.36 -21.55 1.55
CA ARG A 277 4.93 -21.65 1.24
C ARG A 277 4.15 -20.39 1.64
N VAL A 278 4.72 -19.54 2.50
CA VAL A 278 4.05 -18.32 3.01
C VAL A 278 3.67 -17.36 1.88
N ARG A 279 4.63 -16.97 1.03
CA ARG A 279 4.39 -15.97 -0.03
C ARG A 279 3.37 -16.42 -1.07
N PRO A 280 3.45 -17.64 -1.65
CA PRO A 280 2.43 -18.13 -2.57
C PRO A 280 1.05 -18.19 -1.94
N LEU A 281 0.94 -18.69 -0.70
CA LEU A 281 -0.34 -18.79 0.01
C LEU A 281 -0.98 -17.42 0.26
N VAL A 282 -0.21 -16.45 0.75
CA VAL A 282 -0.69 -15.07 0.96
C VAL A 282 -1.13 -14.44 -0.36
N LEU A 283 -0.39 -14.63 -1.45
CA LEU A 283 -0.74 -14.05 -2.74
C LEU A 283 -2.07 -14.60 -3.27
N VAL A 284 -2.26 -15.94 -3.27
CA VAL A 284 -3.52 -16.53 -3.76
C VAL A 284 -4.70 -16.11 -2.90
N VAL A 285 -4.56 -16.04 -1.58
CA VAL A 285 -5.61 -15.56 -0.67
C VAL A 285 -5.95 -14.09 -0.95
N LYS A 286 -4.96 -13.23 -1.17
CA LYS A 286 -5.21 -11.81 -1.53
C LYS A 286 -5.97 -11.68 -2.86
N LYS A 287 -5.59 -12.47 -3.87
CA LYS A 287 -6.26 -12.49 -5.19
C LYS A 287 -7.69 -12.99 -5.10
N TRP A 288 -7.89 -14.12 -4.41
CA TRP A 288 -9.21 -14.68 -4.11
C TRP A 288 -10.10 -13.65 -3.41
N ALA A 289 -9.63 -13.05 -2.32
CA ALA A 289 -10.40 -12.10 -1.54
C ALA A 289 -10.73 -10.82 -2.34
N ARG A 290 -9.81 -10.36 -3.20
CA ARG A 290 -10.04 -9.21 -4.10
C ARG A 290 -11.09 -9.53 -5.16
N TYR A 291 -11.00 -10.71 -5.78
CA TYR A 291 -11.95 -11.16 -6.81
C TYR A 291 -13.38 -11.23 -6.26
N HIS A 292 -13.55 -11.72 -5.03
CA HIS A 292 -14.86 -11.79 -4.37
C HIS A 292 -15.30 -10.50 -3.67
N GLY A 293 -14.53 -9.41 -3.81
CA GLY A 293 -14.91 -8.11 -3.26
C GLY A 293 -14.90 -8.03 -1.72
N ILE A 294 -14.11 -8.90 -1.05
CA ILE A 294 -13.95 -8.93 0.41
C ILE A 294 -12.58 -8.39 0.88
N ASN A 295 -11.80 -7.79 -0.02
CA ASN A 295 -10.48 -7.18 0.23
C ASN A 295 -10.46 -5.68 -0.14
N ASP A 296 -11.28 -4.89 0.53
CA ASP A 296 -11.34 -3.42 0.42
C ASP A 296 -11.88 -2.80 1.73
N ALA A 297 -10.96 -2.31 2.57
CA ALA A 297 -11.31 -1.68 3.84
C ALA A 297 -12.11 -0.39 3.68
N SER A 298 -11.93 0.35 2.58
CA SER A 298 -12.71 1.57 2.30
C SER A 298 -14.20 1.26 2.06
N ARG A 299 -14.50 0.01 1.67
CA ARG A 299 -15.85 -0.51 1.43
C ARG A 299 -16.38 -1.37 2.59
N GLY A 300 -15.74 -1.29 3.76
CA GLY A 300 -16.16 -1.99 4.98
C GLY A 300 -15.84 -3.48 5.01
N THR A 301 -14.88 -3.94 4.19
CA THR A 301 -14.43 -5.35 4.17
C THR A 301 -13.01 -5.49 4.72
N LEU A 302 -12.37 -6.66 4.59
CA LEU A 302 -11.04 -6.89 5.14
C LEU A 302 -10.01 -6.02 4.42
N SER A 303 -9.03 -5.51 5.18
CA SER A 303 -7.84 -4.92 4.58
C SER A 303 -6.89 -6.02 4.09
N SER A 304 -6.05 -5.70 3.10
CA SER A 304 -4.99 -6.63 2.68
C SER A 304 -4.03 -6.97 3.83
N TYR A 305 -3.80 -6.04 4.76
CA TYR A 305 -2.98 -6.28 5.95
C TYR A 305 -3.65 -7.28 6.91
N SER A 306 -4.95 -7.12 7.21
CA SER A 306 -5.71 -8.06 8.03
C SER A 306 -5.72 -9.47 7.43
N LEU A 307 -5.87 -9.61 6.11
CA LEU A 307 -5.79 -10.90 5.42
C LEU A 307 -4.41 -11.55 5.56
N VAL A 308 -3.32 -10.78 5.44
CA VAL A 308 -1.97 -11.30 5.67
C VAL A 308 -1.84 -11.84 7.08
N LEU A 309 -2.25 -11.07 8.10
CA LEU A 309 -2.20 -11.51 9.49
C LEU A 309 -3.05 -12.76 9.74
N MET A 310 -4.23 -12.86 9.12
CA MET A 310 -5.07 -14.06 9.19
C MET A 310 -4.39 -15.30 8.59
N VAL A 311 -3.67 -15.16 7.48
CA VAL A 311 -2.91 -16.26 6.87
C VAL A 311 -1.74 -16.65 7.78
N LEU A 312 -0.97 -15.68 8.29
CA LEU A 312 0.15 -15.95 9.20
C LEU A 312 -0.32 -16.66 10.47
N HIS A 313 -1.42 -16.18 11.08
CA HIS A 313 -2.03 -16.82 12.24
C HIS A 313 -2.41 -18.27 11.96
N TYR A 314 -3.09 -18.53 10.84
CA TYR A 314 -3.45 -19.90 10.45
C TYR A 314 -2.21 -20.80 10.37
N LEU A 315 -1.12 -20.32 9.77
CA LEU A 315 0.13 -21.07 9.66
C LEU A 315 0.82 -21.30 11.01
N GLN A 316 0.62 -20.42 11.99
CA GLN A 316 1.18 -20.53 13.35
C GLN A 316 0.43 -21.51 14.24
N ILE A 317 -0.88 -21.68 14.03
CA ILE A 317 -1.76 -22.48 14.93
C ILE A 317 -2.03 -23.89 14.43
N LEU A 318 -1.44 -24.30 13.30
CA LEU A 318 -1.49 -25.68 12.83
C LEU A 318 -0.87 -26.63 13.88
N PRO A 319 -1.31 -27.91 13.94
CA PRO A 319 -0.76 -28.90 14.88
C PRO A 319 0.76 -28.98 14.83
N GLU A 320 1.32 -28.96 13.62
CA GLU A 320 2.71 -28.65 13.37
C GLU A 320 2.77 -27.25 12.72
N PRO A 321 3.33 -26.24 13.42
CA PRO A 321 3.37 -24.88 12.92
C PRO A 321 4.25 -24.78 11.67
N VAL A 322 3.75 -24.08 10.65
CA VAL A 322 4.52 -23.78 9.43
C VAL A 322 5.49 -22.63 9.67
N ILE A 323 5.13 -21.71 10.57
CA ILE A 323 5.94 -20.57 10.97
C ILE A 323 5.82 -20.34 12.49
N PRO A 324 6.86 -19.78 13.14
CA PRO A 324 6.86 -19.48 14.58
C PRO A 324 6.22 -18.12 14.90
N SER A 325 6.30 -17.68 16.17
CA SER A 325 6.17 -16.25 16.50
C SER A 325 7.55 -15.58 16.51
N LEU A 326 7.83 -14.78 15.48
CA LEU A 326 9.09 -14.06 15.36
C LEU A 326 9.34 -13.06 16.49
N GLN A 327 8.29 -12.41 17.01
CA GLN A 327 8.43 -11.45 18.10
C GLN A 327 8.67 -12.13 19.46
N LYS A 328 8.31 -13.42 19.61
CA LYS A 328 8.64 -14.20 20.81
C LYS A 328 10.03 -14.81 20.74
N GLU A 329 10.41 -15.33 19.59
CA GLU A 329 11.70 -16.01 19.41
C GLU A 329 12.86 -15.03 19.22
N HIS A 330 12.59 -13.86 18.62
CA HIS A 330 13.59 -12.83 18.32
C HIS A 330 13.12 -11.42 18.77
N PRO A 331 12.82 -11.21 20.07
CA PRO A 331 12.32 -9.92 20.55
C PRO A 331 13.26 -8.75 20.26
N GLU A 332 14.57 -8.99 20.28
CA GLU A 332 15.62 -8.01 19.98
C GLU A 332 15.58 -7.50 18.52
N CYS A 333 14.99 -8.28 17.61
CA CYS A 333 14.83 -7.90 16.21
C CYS A 333 13.59 -7.03 15.97
N PHE A 334 12.60 -7.06 16.87
CA PHE A 334 11.29 -6.45 16.67
C PHE A 334 10.86 -5.56 17.85
N GLU A 335 11.84 -5.01 18.57
CA GLU A 335 11.56 -4.13 19.71
C GLU A 335 10.81 -2.86 19.25
N PRO A 336 9.68 -2.49 19.90
CA PRO A 336 8.90 -1.30 19.52
C PRO A 336 9.66 0.03 19.66
N THR A 337 10.70 0.07 20.48
CA THR A 337 11.53 1.26 20.75
C THR A 337 12.73 1.38 19.79
N MET A 338 13.00 0.37 18.97
CA MET A 338 14.15 0.37 18.05
C MET A 338 14.10 1.56 17.09
N GLN A 339 15.23 2.26 16.92
CA GLN A 339 15.33 3.36 15.95
C GLN A 339 15.02 2.89 14.53
N LEU A 340 14.25 3.67 13.79
CA LEU A 340 13.70 3.29 12.49
C LEU A 340 14.77 2.92 11.46
N GLN A 341 15.94 3.56 11.54
CA GLN A 341 17.06 3.28 10.66
C GLN A 341 17.63 1.86 10.79
N PHE A 342 17.39 1.14 11.89
CA PHE A 342 17.89 -0.22 12.08
C PHE A 342 16.87 -1.31 11.77
N VAL A 343 15.58 -0.96 11.69
CA VAL A 343 14.45 -1.89 11.53
C VAL A 343 14.63 -2.77 10.28
N HIS A 344 15.15 -2.23 9.18
CA HIS A 344 15.33 -2.97 7.93
C HIS A 344 16.41 -4.06 7.97
N ARG A 345 17.42 -3.93 8.85
CA ARG A 345 18.59 -4.85 8.87
C ARG A 345 18.38 -6.03 9.80
N ARG A 346 17.69 -5.81 10.92
CA ARG A 346 17.61 -6.79 12.01
C ARG A 346 16.90 -8.07 11.61
N GLY A 347 15.78 -7.95 10.91
CA GLY A 347 15.02 -9.10 10.42
C GLY A 347 15.72 -9.93 9.33
N SER A 348 16.84 -9.44 8.77
CA SER A 348 17.59 -10.16 7.72
C SER A 348 18.52 -11.25 8.26
N ASN A 349 18.80 -11.22 9.56
CA ASN A 349 19.69 -12.19 10.21
C ASN A 349 18.95 -13.42 10.76
N ILE A 350 17.62 -13.44 10.64
CA ILE A 350 16.80 -14.56 11.12
C ILE A 350 16.97 -15.73 10.16
N THR A 351 17.40 -16.87 10.70
CA THR A 351 17.57 -18.10 9.94
C THR A 351 16.23 -18.62 9.43
N PRO A 352 16.17 -19.25 8.24
CA PRO A 352 14.96 -19.91 7.77
C PRO A 352 14.42 -20.91 8.80
N TYR A 353 13.10 -20.99 8.91
CA TYR A 353 12.43 -21.88 9.87
C TYR A 353 12.21 -23.25 9.23
N LEU A 354 12.72 -24.29 9.88
CA LEU A 354 12.55 -25.67 9.47
C LEU A 354 11.27 -26.24 10.09
N SER A 355 10.14 -26.04 9.40
CA SER A 355 8.87 -26.61 9.82
C SER A 355 8.83 -28.12 9.59
N LEU A 356 8.32 -28.87 10.58
CA LEU A 356 8.00 -30.30 10.44
C LEU A 356 6.73 -30.54 9.59
N ASN A 357 5.91 -29.50 9.41
CA ASN A 357 4.65 -29.59 8.68
C ASN A 357 4.88 -29.97 7.21
N SER A 358 4.32 -31.10 6.81
CA SER A 358 4.43 -31.68 5.47
C SER A 358 3.29 -31.30 4.50
N SER A 359 2.35 -30.45 4.92
CA SER A 359 1.20 -30.04 4.09
C SER A 359 1.66 -29.23 2.88
N ASN A 360 1.19 -29.58 1.69
CA ASN A 360 1.48 -28.83 0.47
C ASN A 360 0.62 -27.52 0.38
N LEU A 361 0.89 -26.68 -0.62
CA LEU A 361 0.20 -25.40 -0.80
C LEU A 361 -1.31 -25.55 -1.00
N GLY A 362 -1.75 -26.57 -1.74
CA GLY A 362 -3.17 -26.84 -1.97
C GLY A 362 -3.90 -27.22 -0.69
N ASP A 363 -3.32 -28.11 0.11
CA ASP A 363 -3.87 -28.52 1.41
C ASP A 363 -3.90 -27.33 2.39
N LEU A 364 -2.85 -26.51 2.41
CA LEU A 364 -2.82 -25.29 3.23
C LEU A 364 -3.90 -24.29 2.83
N LEU A 365 -4.15 -24.10 1.53
CA LEU A 365 -5.21 -23.21 1.04
C LEU A 365 -6.61 -23.73 1.41
N VAL A 366 -6.87 -25.02 1.21
CA VAL A 366 -8.14 -25.64 1.59
C VAL A 366 -8.35 -25.55 3.11
N GLY A 367 -7.30 -25.83 3.89
CA GLY A 367 -7.34 -25.76 5.35
C GLY A 367 -7.53 -24.34 5.87
N PHE A 368 -6.90 -23.32 5.25
CA PHE A 368 -7.13 -21.91 5.57
C PHE A 368 -8.60 -21.52 5.38
N LEU A 369 -9.20 -21.90 4.25
CA LEU A 369 -10.61 -21.63 3.99
C LEU A 369 -11.52 -22.36 4.99
N ARG A 370 -11.22 -23.63 5.29
CA ARG A 370 -11.95 -24.43 6.29
C ARG A 370 -11.89 -23.79 7.68
N TYR A 371 -10.69 -23.45 8.14
CA TYR A 371 -10.45 -22.89 9.47
C TYR A 371 -11.32 -21.66 9.73
N TYR A 372 -11.30 -20.69 8.81
CA TYR A 372 -12.08 -19.47 8.96
C TYR A 372 -13.57 -19.63 8.61
N ALA A 373 -13.94 -20.66 7.86
CA ALA A 373 -15.34 -20.98 7.57
C ALA A 373 -16.06 -21.66 8.75
N THR A 374 -15.40 -22.59 9.45
CA THR A 374 -16.06 -23.51 10.37
C THR A 374 -15.45 -23.62 11.77
N GLU A 375 -14.15 -23.33 11.94
CA GLU A 375 -13.44 -23.61 13.19
C GLU A 375 -13.20 -22.35 14.04
N PHE A 376 -12.91 -21.20 13.42
CA PHE A 376 -12.60 -19.97 14.13
C PHE A 376 -13.85 -19.29 14.72
N ASP A 377 -13.89 -19.11 16.04
CA ASP A 377 -14.95 -18.38 16.73
C ASP A 377 -14.76 -16.86 16.65
N TRP A 378 -15.33 -16.26 15.61
CA TRP A 378 -15.33 -14.80 15.39
C TRP A 378 -15.93 -13.99 16.54
N ASN A 379 -16.84 -14.55 17.34
CA ASN A 379 -17.57 -13.80 18.36
C ASN A 379 -16.73 -13.58 19.61
N ASN A 380 -15.93 -14.59 20.01
CA ASN A 380 -15.20 -14.56 21.28
C ASN A 380 -13.67 -14.59 21.13
N SER A 381 -13.15 -14.58 19.90
CA SER A 381 -11.71 -14.70 19.65
C SER A 381 -11.06 -13.47 19.04
N ILE A 382 -9.79 -13.26 19.36
CA ILE A 382 -8.85 -12.30 18.77
C ILE A 382 -7.70 -13.10 18.15
N ILE A 383 -7.38 -12.79 16.89
CA ILE A 383 -6.20 -13.32 16.20
C ILE A 383 -4.97 -12.54 16.66
N SER A 384 -3.95 -13.21 17.19
CA SER A 384 -2.67 -12.59 17.55
C SER A 384 -1.49 -13.36 16.97
N ILE A 385 -0.85 -12.75 15.95
CA ILE A 385 0.37 -13.31 15.36
C ILE A 385 1.59 -13.14 16.27
N ARG A 386 1.54 -12.14 17.17
CA ARG A 386 2.59 -11.88 18.17
C ARG A 386 2.60 -13.00 19.20
N GLU A 387 1.43 -13.44 19.63
CA GLU A 387 1.31 -14.56 20.55
C GLU A 387 1.39 -15.93 19.86
N ALA A 388 1.23 -15.98 18.53
CA ALA A 388 0.99 -17.20 17.73
C ALA A 388 -0.19 -18.01 18.29
N LYS A 389 -1.26 -17.32 18.71
CA LYS A 389 -2.40 -17.91 19.42
C LYS A 389 -3.70 -17.18 19.13
N VAL A 390 -4.79 -17.89 19.39
CA VAL A 390 -6.12 -17.29 19.56
C VAL A 390 -6.24 -16.80 21.00
N ILE A 391 -6.56 -15.52 21.19
CA ILE A 391 -6.75 -14.90 22.50
C ILE A 391 -8.25 -14.67 22.71
N PRO A 392 -8.83 -14.90 23.91
CA PRO A 392 -10.22 -14.56 24.17
C PRO A 392 -10.44 -13.04 24.07
N LYS A 393 -11.59 -12.63 23.52
CA LYS A 393 -12.00 -11.23 23.49
C LYS A 393 -12.15 -10.70 24.91
N THR A 394 -11.58 -9.53 25.15
CA THR A 394 -11.77 -8.80 26.40
C THR A 394 -12.94 -7.83 26.27
N ASN A 395 -13.44 -7.33 27.40
CA ASN A 395 -14.49 -6.31 27.45
C ASN A 395 -13.99 -4.89 27.08
N ASP A 396 -12.77 -4.76 26.54
CA ASP A 396 -12.23 -3.50 26.07
C ASP A 396 -13.03 -2.95 24.88
N VAL A 397 -13.15 -1.62 24.81
CA VAL A 397 -13.83 -0.88 23.76
C VAL A 397 -13.24 -1.18 22.38
N GLU A 398 -11.95 -1.52 22.30
CA GLU A 398 -11.29 -1.90 21.04
C GLU A 398 -11.91 -3.19 20.43
N TRP A 399 -12.41 -4.12 21.26
CA TRP A 399 -12.82 -5.47 20.84
C TRP A 399 -14.31 -5.78 20.99
N LYS A 400 -14.95 -5.31 22.07
CA LYS A 400 -16.27 -5.76 22.54
C LYS A 400 -17.37 -5.76 21.47
N ASN A 401 -17.37 -4.77 20.58
CA ASN A 401 -18.40 -4.57 19.55
C ASN A 401 -17.90 -4.83 18.12
N LYS A 402 -16.79 -5.56 17.96
CA LYS A 402 -16.18 -5.82 16.66
C LYS A 402 -16.47 -7.24 16.20
N TYR A 403 -16.91 -7.38 14.95
CA TYR A 403 -17.21 -8.68 14.33
C TYR A 403 -15.95 -9.50 14.08
N ILE A 404 -14.89 -8.86 13.60
CA ILE A 404 -13.59 -9.48 13.34
C ILE A 404 -12.53 -8.76 14.17
N CYS A 405 -11.76 -9.52 14.95
CA CYS A 405 -10.70 -9.00 15.81
C CYS A 405 -9.36 -9.59 15.40
N VAL A 406 -8.49 -8.74 14.83
CA VAL A 406 -7.13 -9.09 14.46
C VAL A 406 -6.19 -8.09 15.14
N GLU A 407 -5.43 -8.57 16.12
CA GLU A 407 -4.47 -7.78 16.89
C GLU A 407 -3.32 -7.32 16.00
N GLU A 408 -3.04 -6.02 16.06
CA GLU A 408 -1.84 -5.41 15.48
C GLU A 408 -0.61 -5.75 16.36
N PRO A 409 0.46 -6.33 15.80
CA PRO A 409 1.60 -6.87 16.55
C PRO A 409 2.43 -5.87 17.38
N PHE A 410 2.33 -4.56 17.16
CA PHE A 410 3.10 -3.54 17.89
C PHE A 410 2.25 -2.69 18.84
N ASP A 411 1.09 -2.22 18.39
CA ASP A 411 0.20 -1.26 19.06
C ASP A 411 -1.09 -1.89 19.59
N ARG A 412 -1.34 -3.17 19.31
CA ARG A 412 -2.49 -3.96 19.80
C ARG A 412 -3.85 -3.38 19.42
N THR A 413 -3.94 -2.61 18.34
CA THR A 413 -5.24 -2.17 17.81
C THR A 413 -5.85 -3.23 16.88
N ASN A 414 -7.14 -3.10 16.58
CA ASN A 414 -7.83 -3.99 15.65
C ASN A 414 -7.59 -3.56 14.20
N THR A 415 -6.89 -4.40 13.43
CA THR A 415 -6.62 -4.14 12.00
C THR A 415 -7.87 -4.32 11.14
N ALA A 416 -8.82 -5.17 11.56
CA ALA A 416 -10.06 -5.46 10.86
C ALA A 416 -11.22 -4.51 11.25
N ARG A 417 -10.93 -3.38 11.90
CA ARG A 417 -11.91 -2.39 12.38
C ARG A 417 -12.89 -1.87 11.32
N ALA A 418 -12.53 -1.95 10.04
CA ALA A 418 -13.37 -1.54 8.92
C ALA A 418 -14.59 -2.46 8.72
N VAL A 419 -14.53 -3.71 9.20
CA VAL A 419 -15.67 -4.65 9.16
C VAL A 419 -16.59 -4.36 10.35
N HIS A 420 -17.38 -3.30 10.22
CA HIS A 420 -18.31 -2.83 11.26
C HIS A 420 -19.78 -2.99 10.90
N GLU A 421 -20.09 -3.42 9.68
CA GLU A 421 -21.47 -3.71 9.24
C GLU A 421 -21.73 -5.21 9.27
N LYS A 422 -22.85 -5.62 9.87
CA LYS A 422 -23.27 -7.03 9.91
C LYS A 422 -23.33 -7.65 8.52
N CYS A 423 -23.89 -6.93 7.54
CA CYS A 423 -24.00 -7.44 6.16
C CYS A 423 -22.63 -7.75 5.52
N LYS A 424 -21.60 -6.94 5.84
CA LYS A 424 -20.22 -7.16 5.36
C LYS A 424 -19.58 -8.35 6.04
N PHE A 425 -19.79 -8.49 7.35
CA PHE A 425 -19.33 -9.65 8.11
C PHE A 425 -19.96 -10.95 7.60
N ASP A 426 -21.28 -10.97 7.40
CA ASP A 426 -22.00 -12.13 6.88
C ASP A 426 -21.55 -12.48 5.46
N MET A 427 -21.30 -11.47 4.61
CA MET A 427 -20.73 -11.64 3.27
C MET A 427 -19.35 -12.30 3.32
N ILE A 428 -18.46 -11.86 4.21
CA ILE A 428 -17.13 -12.46 4.40
C ILE A 428 -17.26 -13.93 4.83
N LYS A 429 -18.05 -14.22 5.87
CA LYS A 429 -18.26 -15.59 6.36
C LYS A 429 -18.83 -16.51 5.29
N LYS A 430 -19.85 -16.03 4.57
CA LYS A 430 -20.47 -16.78 3.47
C LYS A 430 -19.42 -17.14 2.42
N GLU A 431 -18.52 -16.23 2.09
CA GLU A 431 -17.58 -16.48 1.01
C GLU A 431 -16.43 -17.41 1.39
N PHE A 432 -15.97 -17.37 2.64
CA PHE A 432 -15.09 -18.41 3.19
C PHE A 432 -15.75 -19.80 3.06
N LEU A 433 -17.01 -19.93 3.49
CA LEU A 433 -17.75 -21.19 3.46
C LEU A 433 -17.97 -21.70 2.02
N GLN A 434 -18.44 -20.84 1.12
CA GLN A 434 -18.69 -21.21 -0.28
C GLN A 434 -17.40 -21.59 -1.01
N SER A 435 -16.32 -20.84 -0.78
CA SER A 435 -15.02 -21.13 -1.40
C SER A 435 -14.42 -22.42 -0.86
N TRP A 436 -14.54 -22.69 0.44
CA TRP A 436 -14.13 -23.96 1.02
C TRP A 436 -14.87 -25.14 0.37
N HIS A 437 -16.20 -25.09 0.27
CA HIS A 437 -16.99 -26.16 -0.36
C HIS A 437 -16.60 -26.40 -1.82
N LYS A 438 -16.41 -25.34 -2.61
CA LYS A 438 -15.98 -25.46 -4.01
C LYS A 438 -14.60 -26.08 -4.16
N LEU A 439 -13.68 -25.80 -3.23
CA LEU A 439 -12.30 -26.25 -3.31
C LEU A 439 -12.06 -27.63 -2.68
N LYS A 440 -12.84 -27.99 -1.64
CA LYS A 440 -12.72 -29.26 -0.89
C LYS A 440 -12.77 -30.47 -1.83
N ASP A 441 -13.75 -30.50 -2.73
CA ASP A 441 -14.01 -31.68 -3.55
C ASP A 441 -13.26 -31.62 -4.88
N LYS A 442 -13.25 -30.45 -5.54
CA LYS A 442 -12.69 -30.32 -6.90
C LYS A 442 -11.19 -30.09 -6.93
N ARG A 443 -10.59 -29.56 -5.86
CA ARG A 443 -9.18 -29.18 -5.75
C ARG A 443 -8.63 -28.51 -7.02
N ASP A 444 -9.37 -27.53 -7.52
CA ASP A 444 -9.00 -26.73 -8.68
C ASP A 444 -9.26 -25.26 -8.38
N LEU A 445 -8.19 -24.46 -8.44
CA LEU A 445 -8.16 -23.05 -8.08
C LEU A 445 -9.18 -22.24 -8.87
N PHE A 446 -9.45 -22.62 -10.12
CA PHE A 446 -10.34 -21.87 -11.01
C PHE A 446 -11.82 -21.90 -10.58
N ASN A 447 -12.21 -22.79 -9.66
CA ASN A 447 -13.55 -22.78 -9.08
C ASN A 447 -13.78 -21.61 -8.10
N ILE A 448 -12.71 -21.07 -7.51
CA ILE A 448 -12.80 -19.96 -6.56
C ILE A 448 -12.12 -18.69 -7.09
N LEU A 449 -11.27 -18.80 -8.11
CA LEU A 449 -10.56 -17.68 -8.74
C LEU A 449 -10.37 -17.99 -10.23
N PRO A 450 -11.26 -17.54 -11.12
CA PRO A 450 -11.19 -17.87 -12.55
C PRO A 450 -9.88 -17.40 -13.21
N ALA A 451 -9.43 -18.11 -14.24
CA ALA A 451 -8.19 -17.77 -14.97
C ALA A 451 -8.19 -16.34 -15.55
N ALA A 452 -9.34 -15.81 -15.96
CA ALA A 452 -9.45 -14.41 -16.41
C ALA A 452 -9.16 -13.39 -15.29
N ALA A 453 -9.37 -13.77 -14.02
CA ALA A 453 -9.09 -12.94 -12.87
C ALA A 453 -7.65 -13.11 -12.34
N THR A 454 -6.89 -14.09 -12.85
CA THR A 454 -5.47 -14.28 -12.51
C THR A 454 -4.57 -13.34 -13.31
N THR A 455 -5.02 -12.90 -14.49
CA THR A 455 -4.38 -11.88 -15.32
C THR A 455 -4.95 -10.50 -14.96
N GLU A 456 -4.25 -9.75 -14.10
CA GLU A 456 -4.67 -8.38 -13.77
C GLU A 456 -4.46 -7.46 -14.98
N TYR A 457 -5.54 -7.15 -15.69
CA TYR A 457 -5.67 -5.89 -16.42
C TYR A 457 -5.96 -4.78 -15.40
N PRO A 458 -5.46 -3.54 -15.62
CA PRO A 458 -5.77 -2.41 -14.73
C PRO A 458 -7.28 -2.27 -14.55
N SER A 459 -7.74 -2.25 -13.30
CA SER A 459 -9.16 -2.23 -12.93
C SER A 459 -9.94 -1.11 -13.64
N GLU A 460 -11.12 -1.43 -14.18
CA GLU A 460 -12.04 -0.47 -14.80
C GLU A 460 -12.53 0.66 -13.86
N SER A 461 -12.31 0.54 -12.56
CA SER A 461 -12.53 1.63 -11.59
C SER A 461 -11.73 2.90 -11.95
N SER A 462 -10.58 2.74 -12.59
CA SER A 462 -9.76 3.86 -13.09
C SER A 462 -10.32 4.51 -14.36
N LYS A 463 -11.20 3.82 -15.10
CA LYS A 463 -11.84 4.33 -16.33
C LYS A 463 -13.21 4.97 -16.07
N LYS A 464 -13.99 4.45 -15.11
CA LYS A 464 -15.36 4.96 -14.83
C LYS A 464 -15.39 6.31 -14.10
N ASN A 465 -14.32 6.67 -13.38
CA ASN A 465 -14.23 8.00 -12.77
C ASN A 465 -13.79 9.11 -13.75
N ALA A 466 -13.23 8.76 -14.92
CA ALA A 466 -12.88 9.72 -15.96
C ALA A 466 -14.08 10.09 -16.86
N SER A 467 -15.09 9.23 -16.94
CA SER A 467 -16.28 9.44 -17.79
C SER A 467 -17.43 10.15 -17.07
N LYS A 468 -17.47 10.16 -15.74
CA LYS A 468 -18.52 10.83 -14.95
C LYS A 468 -18.28 12.31 -14.64
N GLN A 469 -17.13 12.88 -15.00
CA GLN A 469 -16.84 14.31 -14.83
C GLN A 469 -16.84 15.12 -16.13
N ARG A 470 -17.12 14.49 -17.29
CA ARG A 470 -17.22 15.20 -18.58
C ARG A 470 -18.64 15.61 -18.98
N SER A 471 -19.67 15.34 -18.16
CA SER A 471 -21.07 15.59 -18.54
C SER A 471 -21.76 16.75 -17.84
N ASN A 472 -21.09 17.53 -16.98
CA ASN A 472 -21.71 18.68 -16.31
C ASN A 472 -20.94 19.99 -16.61
N HIS A 473 -21.01 20.43 -17.86
CA HIS A 473 -20.94 21.85 -18.21
C HIS A 473 -22.14 22.14 -19.10
N PRO A 474 -23.17 22.88 -18.63
CA PRO A 474 -24.12 23.48 -19.54
C PRO A 474 -23.46 24.69 -20.19
N TYR A 475 -23.46 24.69 -21.52
CA TYR A 475 -23.29 25.91 -22.29
C TYR A 475 -24.45 26.85 -21.96
N ASN A 476 -24.13 28.00 -21.36
CA ASN A 476 -24.63 29.35 -21.70
C ASN A 476 -23.97 30.38 -20.78
#